data_AF-A0A8J3IEC2-F1
#
_entry.id   AF-A0A8J3IEC2-F1
#
_cell.length_a   1.000
_cell.length_b   1.000
_cell.length_c   1.000
_cell.angle_alpha   90.00
_cell.angle_beta   90.00
_cell.angle_gamma   90.00
#
_symmetry.space_group_name_H-M   'P 1'
#
loop_
_entity.id
_entity.type
_entity.pdbx_description
1 polymer ?
#
loop_
_entity_poly.entity_id
_entity_poly.type
_entity_poly.pdbx_seq_one_letter_code
_entity_poly.pdbx_strand_id
1 'polypeptide(L)'
;MQQQDKESQPCWNIFTRELERVLSQRGQNLEYLEHLGIDQETVFRLKQSLDTPSSQLPLLDTEEIEQVVKSLQLDRQDILRLKAAILAIATQRELNLYILQNDAQLAAEQIYPIVFQSLQEREREKDSGNYREGDIEAARDSALDFALRPAWSLIYSGREKLNQSREVTLHSIRVKKAKQAYNEFSEALDVLDDLSRSIKQTRYWKHWYGEAQKGLSSAKKRLAALGE
;
A
#
# COMPACT_ATOMS: atom_id res chain seq x y z
N MET A 1 27.30 -23.99 -28.97
CA MET A 1 26.44 -24.50 -27.88
C MET A 1 25.54 -23.37 -27.46
N GLN A 2 24.23 -23.54 -27.68
CA GLN A 2 23.19 -22.58 -27.37
C GLN A 2 23.11 -22.42 -25.84
N GLN A 3 23.37 -21.22 -25.33
CA GLN A 3 22.91 -20.83 -24.00
C GLN A 3 21.40 -20.71 -24.13
N GLN A 4 20.69 -21.72 -23.63
CA GLN A 4 19.26 -21.65 -23.40
C GLN A 4 19.00 -20.43 -22.50
N ASP A 5 18.16 -19.52 -23.00
CA ASP A 5 17.44 -18.57 -22.17
C ASP A 5 16.82 -19.36 -21.01
N LYS A 6 17.42 -19.20 -19.82
CA LYS A 6 16.77 -19.58 -18.58
C LYS A 6 15.59 -18.64 -18.47
N GLU A 7 14.43 -19.05 -18.97
CA GLU A 7 13.13 -18.43 -18.69
C GLU A 7 13.17 -18.08 -17.20
N SER A 8 13.20 -16.78 -16.91
CA SER A 8 13.33 -16.30 -15.55
C SER A 8 12.17 -16.88 -14.77
N GLN A 9 12.45 -17.85 -13.91
CA GLN A 9 11.41 -18.50 -13.12
C GLN A 9 10.58 -17.40 -12.44
N PRO A 10 9.25 -17.50 -12.49
CA PRO A 10 8.38 -16.49 -11.90
C PRO A 10 8.67 -16.42 -10.40
N CYS A 11 9.34 -15.34 -9.98
CA CYS A 11 9.67 -15.12 -8.59
C CYS A 11 8.46 -14.48 -7.91
N TRP A 12 7.85 -15.19 -6.96
CA TRP A 12 6.58 -14.79 -6.34
C TRP A 12 6.69 -13.59 -5.41
N ASN A 13 7.89 -13.35 -4.86
CA ASN A 13 8.16 -12.26 -3.94
C ASN A 13 9.24 -11.31 -4.47
N ILE A 14 8.80 -10.18 -5.04
CA ILE A 14 9.67 -9.12 -5.58
C ILE A 14 10.61 -8.58 -4.49
N PHE A 15 10.16 -8.45 -3.25
CA PHE A 15 11.01 -7.99 -2.15
C PHE A 15 12.17 -8.94 -1.89
N THR A 16 11.89 -10.24 -1.73
CA THR A 16 12.94 -11.23 -1.52
C THR A 16 13.93 -11.26 -2.67
N ARG A 17 13.46 -11.12 -3.91
CA ARG A 17 14.33 -11.04 -5.10
C ARG A 17 15.27 -9.84 -5.07
N GLU A 18 14.76 -8.66 -4.74
CA GLU A 18 15.62 -7.47 -4.63
C GLU A 18 16.57 -7.58 -3.44
N LEU A 19 16.13 -8.15 -2.32
CA LEU A 19 16.98 -8.39 -1.15
C LEU A 19 18.12 -9.36 -1.47
N GLU A 20 17.82 -10.47 -2.13
CA GLU A 20 18.82 -11.45 -2.58
C GLU A 20 19.80 -10.81 -3.57
N ARG A 21 19.33 -9.95 -4.48
CA ARG A 21 20.20 -9.21 -5.39
C ARG A 21 21.16 -8.28 -4.64
N VAL A 22 20.64 -7.51 -3.68
CA VAL A 22 21.44 -6.58 -2.85
C VAL A 22 22.49 -7.31 -2.02
N LEU A 23 22.14 -8.49 -1.48
CA LEU A 23 23.05 -9.38 -0.77
C LEU A 23 24.13 -9.95 -1.70
N SER A 24 23.72 -10.44 -2.87
CA SER A 24 24.61 -11.07 -3.85
C SER A 24 25.68 -10.10 -4.37
N GLN A 25 25.32 -8.83 -4.56
CA GLN A 25 26.27 -7.77 -4.92
C GLN A 25 27.40 -7.58 -3.90
N ARG A 26 27.19 -8.02 -2.65
CA ARG A 26 28.15 -7.97 -1.55
C ARG A 26 28.76 -9.35 -1.24
N GLY A 27 28.54 -10.33 -2.12
CA GLY A 27 29.01 -11.70 -1.93
C GLY A 27 28.29 -12.45 -0.79
N GLN A 28 27.11 -11.97 -0.38
CA GLN A 28 26.28 -12.60 0.65
C GLN A 28 25.06 -13.28 0.03
N ASN A 29 24.43 -14.19 0.78
CA ASN A 29 23.16 -14.83 0.41
C ASN A 29 22.10 -14.54 1.49
N LEU A 30 20.87 -15.03 1.32
CA LEU A 30 19.79 -14.84 2.31
C LEU A 30 20.11 -15.45 3.69
N GLU A 31 21.01 -16.44 3.79
CA GLU A 31 21.41 -17.03 5.09
C GLU A 31 22.21 -16.05 5.94
N TYR A 32 22.89 -15.09 5.29
CA TYR A 32 23.62 -14.05 5.99
C TYR A 32 22.72 -13.20 6.90
N LEU A 33 21.42 -13.12 6.60
CA LEU A 33 20.44 -12.44 7.44
C LEU A 33 20.39 -13.00 8.87
N GLU A 34 20.62 -14.31 9.06
CA GLU A 34 20.67 -14.93 10.38
C GLU A 34 21.86 -14.39 11.20
N HIS A 35 22.99 -14.12 10.54
CA HIS A 35 24.15 -13.46 11.18
C HIS A 35 23.89 -12.00 11.53
N LEU A 36 22.90 -11.38 10.87
CA LEU A 36 22.38 -10.07 11.22
C LEU A 36 21.30 -10.15 12.31
N GLY A 37 21.06 -11.30 12.94
CA GLY A 37 20.08 -11.42 14.02
C GLY A 37 18.63 -11.50 13.55
N ILE A 38 18.38 -11.70 12.25
CA ILE A 38 17.05 -11.98 11.72
C ILE A 38 16.71 -13.44 12.02
N ASP A 39 15.48 -13.68 12.50
CA ASP A 39 15.07 -15.01 12.92
C ASP A 39 15.11 -16.03 11.77
N GLN A 40 15.53 -17.26 12.09
CA GLN A 40 15.67 -18.35 11.13
C GLN A 40 14.36 -18.65 10.39
N GLU A 41 13.21 -18.55 11.07
CA GLU A 41 11.89 -18.74 10.46
C GLU A 41 11.59 -17.65 9.43
N THR A 42 11.96 -16.39 9.71
CA THR A 42 11.82 -15.29 8.75
C THR A 42 12.66 -15.55 7.51
N VAL A 43 13.93 -15.94 7.67
CA VAL A 43 14.84 -16.27 6.57
C VAL A 43 14.32 -17.46 5.76
N PHE A 44 13.83 -18.50 6.43
CA PHE A 44 13.23 -19.67 5.79
C PHE A 44 12.00 -19.28 4.95
N ARG A 45 11.08 -18.49 5.49
CA ARG A 45 9.90 -18.00 4.76
C ARG A 45 10.27 -17.14 3.57
N LEU A 46 11.26 -16.26 3.71
CA LEU A 46 11.78 -15.45 2.61
C LEU A 46 12.26 -16.34 1.46
N LYS A 47 13.15 -17.31 1.74
CA LYS A 47 13.62 -18.26 0.73
C LYS A 47 12.47 -19.01 0.06
N GLN A 48 11.53 -19.56 0.85
CA GLN A 48 10.38 -20.28 0.34
C GLN A 48 9.50 -19.41 -0.60
N SER A 49 9.41 -18.11 -0.33
CA SER A 49 8.63 -17.17 -1.12
C SER A 49 9.21 -16.84 -2.50
N LEU A 50 10.44 -17.28 -2.80
CA LEU A 50 11.01 -17.19 -4.15
C LEU A 50 10.41 -18.26 -5.06
N ASP A 51 10.34 -19.50 -4.57
CA ASP A 51 10.03 -20.68 -5.38
C ASP A 51 8.54 -21.01 -5.41
N THR A 52 7.81 -20.65 -4.35
CA THR A 52 6.41 -21.05 -4.18
C THR A 52 5.46 -19.86 -4.12
N PRO A 53 4.30 -19.96 -4.78
CA PRO A 53 3.24 -18.97 -4.64
C PRO A 53 2.72 -18.98 -3.20
N SER A 54 3.26 -18.11 -2.37
CA SER A 54 2.81 -17.95 -0.98
C SER A 54 1.87 -16.75 -0.87
N SER A 55 0.70 -16.98 -0.29
CA SER A 55 -0.25 -15.91 0.05
C SER A 55 0.27 -14.98 1.16
N GLN A 56 1.28 -15.41 1.92
CA GLN A 56 1.80 -14.65 3.06
C GLN A 56 2.86 -13.61 2.66
N LEU A 57 3.47 -13.73 1.47
CA LEU A 57 4.46 -12.79 0.89
C LEU A 57 5.35 -12.13 1.96
N PRO A 58 6.20 -12.89 2.66
CA PRO A 58 6.94 -12.39 3.82
C PRO A 58 7.79 -11.16 3.48
N LEU A 59 7.90 -10.27 4.44
CA LEU A 59 8.72 -9.06 4.39
C LEU A 59 9.53 -8.99 5.68
N LEU A 60 10.68 -8.33 5.62
CA LEU A 60 11.36 -7.87 6.82
C LEU A 60 10.58 -6.70 7.43
N ASP A 61 10.57 -6.61 8.75
CA ASP A 61 10.02 -5.46 9.45
C ASP A 61 10.93 -4.22 9.35
N THR A 62 10.51 -3.11 9.95
CA THR A 62 11.26 -1.84 9.84
C THR A 62 12.62 -1.92 10.55
N GLU A 63 12.69 -2.58 11.69
CA GLU A 63 13.92 -2.70 12.48
C GLU A 63 14.91 -3.64 11.77
N GLU A 64 14.43 -4.77 11.25
CA GLU A 64 15.20 -5.72 10.45
C GLU A 64 15.75 -5.06 9.17
N ILE A 65 14.94 -4.28 8.44
CA ILE A 65 15.39 -3.53 7.26
C ILE A 65 16.48 -2.52 7.65
N GLU A 66 16.28 -1.75 8.72
CA GLU A 66 17.30 -0.81 9.19
C GLU A 66 18.62 -1.51 9.55
N GLN A 67 18.52 -2.69 10.16
CA GLN A 67 19.68 -3.49 10.52
C GLN A 67 20.42 -4.01 9.29
N VAL A 68 19.70 -4.46 8.26
CA VAL A 68 20.27 -4.83 6.96
C VAL A 68 20.96 -3.63 6.30
N VAL A 69 20.30 -2.47 6.29
CA VAL A 69 20.83 -1.22 5.72
C VAL A 69 22.14 -0.83 6.40
N LYS A 70 22.16 -0.82 7.73
CA LYS A 70 23.33 -0.44 8.54
C LYS A 70 24.48 -1.45 8.38
N SER A 71 24.18 -2.74 8.52
CA SER A 71 25.20 -3.81 8.51
C SER A 71 25.85 -4.00 7.15
N LEU A 72 25.08 -3.89 6.06
CA LEU A 72 25.59 -4.05 4.70
C LEU A 72 26.05 -2.74 4.05
N GLN A 73 25.94 -1.62 4.78
CA GLN A 73 26.21 -0.27 4.28
C GLN A 73 25.54 -0.04 2.93
N LEU A 74 24.22 -0.27 2.89
CA LEU A 74 23.46 -0.17 1.65
C LEU A 74 23.54 1.26 1.11
N ASP A 75 23.82 1.38 -0.19
CA ASP A 75 23.80 2.68 -0.83
C ASP A 75 22.35 3.17 -1.01
N ARG A 76 22.20 4.44 -1.38
CA ARG A 76 20.89 5.05 -1.56
C ARG A 76 20.05 4.33 -2.61
N GLN A 77 20.68 3.81 -3.67
CA GLN A 77 19.97 3.13 -4.75
C GLN A 77 19.41 1.79 -4.28
N ASP A 78 20.18 1.02 -3.52
CA ASP A 78 19.76 -0.24 -2.90
C ASP A 78 18.59 -0.02 -1.94
N ILE A 79 18.68 1.02 -1.10
CA ILE A 79 17.59 1.40 -0.19
C ILE A 79 16.31 1.72 -0.97
N LEU A 80 16.41 2.46 -2.08
CA LEU A 80 15.25 2.78 -2.92
C LEU A 80 14.66 1.54 -3.59
N ARG A 81 15.49 0.59 -4.02
CA ARG A 81 15.03 -0.69 -4.59
C ARG A 81 14.21 -1.48 -3.58
N LEU A 82 14.74 -1.65 -2.35
CA LEU A 82 14.03 -2.35 -1.29
C LEU A 82 12.71 -1.67 -0.93
N LYS A 83 12.69 -0.33 -0.83
CA LYS A 83 11.44 0.43 -0.59
C LYS A 83 10.42 0.25 -1.71
N ALA A 84 10.84 0.31 -2.97
CA ALA A 84 9.96 0.07 -4.10
C ALA A 84 9.40 -1.36 -4.09
N ALA A 85 10.23 -2.35 -3.72
CA ALA A 85 9.81 -3.73 -3.66
C ALA A 85 8.79 -3.99 -2.54
N ILE A 86 8.94 -3.34 -1.37
CA ILE A 86 7.96 -3.38 -0.28
C ILE A 86 6.61 -2.83 -0.75
N LEU A 87 6.60 -1.71 -1.47
CA LEU A 87 5.37 -1.11 -2.01
C LEU A 87 4.72 -1.98 -3.09
N ALA A 88 5.52 -2.63 -3.93
CA ALA A 88 5.02 -3.58 -4.92
C ALA A 88 4.36 -4.79 -4.24
N ILE A 89 4.99 -5.35 -3.20
CA ILE A 89 4.40 -6.45 -2.41
C ILE A 89 3.11 -6.03 -1.69
N ALA A 90 3.07 -4.81 -1.12
CA ALA A 90 1.84 -4.29 -0.53
C ALA A 90 0.71 -4.24 -1.57
N THR A 91 1.01 -3.80 -2.78
CA THR A 91 0.05 -3.79 -3.90
C THR A 91 -0.38 -5.20 -4.28
N GLN A 92 0.56 -6.15 -4.38
CA GLN A 92 0.25 -7.56 -4.66
C GLN A 92 -0.70 -8.15 -3.61
N ARG A 93 -0.44 -7.89 -2.32
CA ARG A 93 -1.28 -8.36 -1.20
C ARG A 93 -2.70 -7.82 -1.31
N GLU A 94 -2.85 -6.54 -1.62
CA GLU A 94 -4.17 -5.93 -1.82
C GLU A 94 -4.90 -6.53 -3.03
N LEU A 95 -4.21 -6.74 -4.15
CA LEU A 95 -4.80 -7.32 -5.35
C LEU A 95 -5.20 -8.79 -5.16
N ASN A 96 -4.45 -9.57 -4.39
CA ASN A 96 -4.78 -10.95 -4.05
C ASN A 96 -6.16 -11.10 -3.36
N LEU A 97 -6.73 -10.02 -2.82
CA LEU A 97 -8.09 -10.02 -2.24
C LEU A 97 -9.19 -10.03 -3.31
N TYR A 98 -8.87 -9.63 -4.54
CA TYR A 98 -9.85 -9.36 -5.60
C TYR A 98 -9.62 -10.15 -6.89
N ILE A 99 -8.37 -10.53 -7.19
CA ILE A 99 -7.99 -11.21 -8.43
C ILE A 99 -7.11 -12.44 -8.15
N LEU A 100 -6.86 -13.24 -9.20
CA LEU A 100 -6.01 -14.42 -9.11
C LEU A 100 -4.57 -14.04 -8.73
N GLN A 101 -3.90 -14.91 -7.96
CA GLN A 101 -2.57 -14.65 -7.43
C GLN A 101 -1.51 -14.35 -8.51
N ASN A 102 -1.60 -15.03 -9.65
CA ASN A 102 -0.69 -14.82 -10.78
C ASN A 102 -0.89 -13.42 -11.40
N ASP A 103 -2.14 -12.98 -11.54
CA ASP A 103 -2.47 -11.67 -12.10
C ASP A 103 -2.04 -10.55 -11.14
N ALA A 104 -2.24 -10.75 -9.83
CA ALA A 104 -1.77 -9.84 -8.80
C ALA A 104 -0.24 -9.72 -8.78
N GLN A 105 0.48 -10.83 -8.92
CA GLN A 105 1.94 -10.84 -9.03
C GLN A 105 2.38 -10.08 -10.28
N LEU A 106 1.79 -10.37 -11.45
CA LEU A 106 2.13 -9.69 -12.70
C LEU A 106 1.92 -8.18 -12.60
N ALA A 107 0.80 -7.75 -12.00
CA ALA A 107 0.53 -6.35 -11.74
C ALA A 107 1.58 -5.71 -10.81
N ALA A 108 1.97 -6.41 -9.73
CA ALA A 108 3.02 -5.94 -8.84
C ALA A 108 4.39 -5.82 -9.54
N GLU A 109 4.72 -6.75 -10.44
CA GLU A 109 5.94 -6.69 -11.24
C GLU A 109 5.94 -5.50 -12.22
N GLN A 110 4.77 -5.17 -12.80
CA GLN A 110 4.62 -4.01 -13.67
C GLN A 110 4.68 -2.68 -12.91
N ILE A 111 4.16 -2.65 -11.67
CA ILE A 111 4.14 -1.45 -10.83
C ILE A 111 5.51 -1.15 -10.22
N TYR A 112 6.28 -2.19 -9.86
CA TYR A 112 7.61 -2.04 -9.26
C TYR A 112 8.52 -1.01 -9.96
N PRO A 113 8.79 -1.08 -11.29
CA PRO A 113 9.68 -0.13 -11.96
C PRO A 113 9.14 1.31 -11.91
N ILE A 114 7.82 1.51 -11.98
CA ILE A 114 7.18 2.82 -11.91
C ILE A 114 7.39 3.44 -10.52
N VAL A 115 7.17 2.65 -9.46
CA VAL A 115 7.39 3.09 -8.08
C VAL A 115 8.87 3.40 -7.85
N PHE A 116 9.77 2.53 -8.30
CA PHE A 116 11.21 2.73 -8.16
C PHE A 116 11.67 4.02 -8.85
N GLN A 117 11.24 4.27 -10.08
CA GLN A 117 11.55 5.49 -10.81
C GLN A 117 11.02 6.74 -10.07
N SER A 118 9.78 6.69 -9.60
CA SER A 118 9.17 7.81 -8.86
C SER A 118 9.94 8.13 -7.57
N LEU A 119 10.42 7.10 -6.86
CA LEU A 119 11.26 7.30 -5.68
C LEU A 119 12.63 7.90 -6.04
N GLN A 120 13.23 7.48 -7.15
CA GLN A 120 14.50 8.06 -7.63
C GLN A 120 14.35 9.54 -8.01
N GLU A 121 13.27 9.90 -8.71
CA GLU A 121 12.99 11.28 -9.11
C GLU A 121 12.83 12.18 -7.90
N ARG A 122 12.03 11.76 -6.92
CA ARG A 122 11.84 12.50 -5.66
C ARG A 122 13.16 12.73 -4.92
N GLU A 123 14.05 11.74 -4.90
CA GLU A 123 15.34 11.87 -4.23
C GLU A 123 16.31 12.79 -5.00
N ARG A 124 16.26 12.83 -6.33
CA ARG A 124 17.02 13.81 -7.14
C ARG A 124 16.54 15.25 -6.91
N GLU A 125 15.22 15.44 -6.77
CA GLU A 125 14.64 16.76 -6.47
C GLU A 125 15.12 17.28 -5.11
N LYS A 126 15.24 16.40 -4.12
CA LYS A 126 15.82 16.71 -2.81
C LYS A 126 17.28 17.13 -2.89
N ASP A 127 18.10 16.43 -3.66
CA ASP A 127 19.53 16.76 -3.82
C ASP A 127 19.77 18.06 -4.60
N SER A 128 18.77 18.53 -5.36
CA SER A 128 18.86 19.70 -6.23
C SER A 128 18.80 21.06 -5.48
N GLY A 129 18.97 21.07 -4.16
CA GLY A 129 19.24 22.28 -3.38
C GLY A 129 18.08 23.27 -3.23
N ASN A 130 16.89 22.96 -3.75
CA ASN A 130 15.69 23.80 -3.59
C ASN A 130 14.85 23.37 -2.37
N TYR A 131 15.51 23.10 -1.24
CA TYR A 131 14.80 22.95 0.03
C TYR A 131 14.43 24.33 0.58
N ARG A 132 13.26 24.81 0.19
CA ARG A 132 12.51 25.79 0.98
C ARG A 132 11.99 25.07 2.22
N GLU A 133 12.53 25.44 3.38
CA GLU A 133 11.83 25.64 4.66
C GLU A 133 10.45 24.95 4.78
N GLY A 134 10.43 23.60 4.78
CA GLY A 134 9.19 22.80 4.74
C GLY A 134 9.14 21.64 5.74
N ASP A 135 10.21 21.37 6.49
CA ASP A 135 10.26 20.23 7.42
C ASP A 135 9.40 20.42 8.70
N ILE A 136 8.91 21.63 8.95
CA ILE A 136 7.89 21.89 9.98
C ILE A 136 6.47 21.57 9.44
N GLU A 137 6.27 21.58 8.12
CA GLU A 137 4.99 21.19 7.49
C GLU A 137 4.84 19.66 7.40
N ALA A 138 5.91 18.90 7.18
CA ALA A 138 5.83 17.43 7.11
C ALA A 138 5.33 16.77 8.42
N ALA A 139 5.67 17.34 9.58
CA ALA A 139 5.16 16.87 10.87
C ALA A 139 3.68 17.26 11.11
N ARG A 140 3.23 18.41 10.57
CA ARG A 140 1.82 18.83 10.61
C ARG A 140 0.94 18.04 9.65
N ASP A 141 1.46 17.71 8.46
CA ASP A 141 0.79 16.84 7.49
C ASP A 141 0.63 15.43 8.06
N SER A 142 1.62 14.90 8.80
CA SER A 142 1.48 13.61 9.47
C SER A 142 0.37 13.58 10.53
N ALA A 143 0.23 14.65 11.34
CA ALA A 143 -0.84 14.73 12.34
C ALA A 143 -2.23 14.92 11.70
N LEU A 144 -2.31 15.71 10.63
CA LEU A 144 -3.54 15.91 9.86
C LEU A 144 -3.97 14.61 9.16
N ASP A 145 -3.02 13.92 8.52
CA ASP A 145 -3.25 12.64 7.86
C ASP A 145 -3.70 11.58 8.86
N PHE A 146 -3.04 11.51 10.03
CA PHE A 146 -3.44 10.57 11.08
C PHE A 146 -4.86 10.85 11.58
N ALA A 147 -5.21 12.12 11.79
CA ALA A 147 -6.54 12.52 12.25
C ALA A 147 -7.65 12.27 11.20
N LEU A 148 -7.35 12.41 9.91
CA LEU A 148 -8.32 12.21 8.83
C LEU A 148 -8.44 10.75 8.37
N ARG A 149 -7.44 9.91 8.66
CA ARG A 149 -7.38 8.51 8.21
C ARG A 149 -8.63 7.68 8.52
N PRO A 150 -9.24 7.76 9.72
CA PRO A 150 -10.45 6.99 10.00
C PRO A 150 -11.62 7.38 9.09
N ALA A 151 -11.83 8.68 8.89
CA ALA A 151 -12.87 9.18 7.99
C ALA A 151 -12.60 8.77 6.53
N TRP A 152 -11.35 8.78 6.08
CA TRP A 152 -11.00 8.33 4.73
C TRP A 152 -11.36 6.86 4.52
N SER A 153 -11.00 6.00 5.46
CA SER A 153 -11.31 4.57 5.38
C SER A 153 -12.82 4.33 5.21
N LEU A 154 -13.65 5.02 6.01
CA LEU A 154 -15.11 4.96 5.92
C LEU A 154 -15.63 5.51 4.57
N ILE A 155 -15.09 6.63 4.07
CA ILE A 155 -15.49 7.19 2.76
C ILE A 155 -15.18 6.21 1.62
N TYR A 156 -13.99 5.58 1.62
CA TYR A 156 -13.62 4.61 0.59
C TYR A 156 -14.47 3.33 0.68
N SER A 157 -14.64 2.78 1.88
CA SER A 157 -15.55 1.66 2.15
C SER A 157 -16.97 1.94 1.66
N GLY A 158 -17.52 3.12 2.00
CA GLY A 158 -18.84 3.56 1.58
C GLY A 158 -19.00 3.63 0.05
N ARG A 159 -17.98 4.14 -0.66
CA ARG A 159 -17.96 4.18 -2.14
C ARG A 159 -17.97 2.77 -2.74
N GLU A 160 -17.16 1.87 -2.21
CA GLU A 160 -17.11 0.47 -2.64
C GLU A 160 -18.48 -0.21 -2.46
N LYS A 161 -19.12 -0.08 -1.29
CA LYS A 161 -20.45 -0.67 -1.06
C LYS A 161 -21.51 -0.05 -1.95
N LEU A 162 -21.42 1.24 -2.25
CA LEU A 162 -22.35 1.91 -3.17
C LEU A 162 -22.20 1.37 -4.60
N ASN A 163 -20.98 1.10 -5.06
CA ASN A 163 -20.72 0.48 -6.36
C ASN A 163 -21.22 -0.97 -6.38
N GLN A 164 -20.95 -1.76 -5.35
CA GLN A 164 -21.49 -3.12 -5.21
C GLN A 164 -23.03 -3.15 -5.24
N SER A 165 -23.70 -2.16 -4.63
CA SER A 165 -25.15 -2.04 -4.71
C SER A 165 -25.65 -1.85 -6.15
N ARG A 166 -24.83 -1.29 -7.05
CA ARG A 166 -25.17 -1.08 -8.48
C ARG A 166 -24.97 -2.34 -9.31
N GLU A 167 -23.97 -3.13 -8.98
CA GLU A 167 -23.51 -4.26 -9.80
C GLU A 167 -24.19 -5.59 -9.43
N VAL A 168 -24.60 -5.79 -8.17
CA VAL A 168 -25.21 -7.05 -7.74
C VAL A 168 -26.64 -7.21 -8.28
N THR A 169 -26.99 -8.40 -8.77
CA THR A 169 -28.31 -8.72 -9.34
C THR A 169 -29.43 -8.82 -8.30
N LEU A 170 -29.16 -9.47 -7.16
CA LEU A 170 -30.17 -9.75 -6.13
C LEU A 170 -30.60 -8.48 -5.39
N HIS A 171 -31.89 -8.15 -5.44
CA HIS A 171 -32.45 -6.93 -4.86
C HIS A 171 -32.16 -6.76 -3.36
N SER A 172 -32.34 -7.81 -2.56
CA SER A 172 -32.04 -7.79 -1.12
C SER A 172 -30.58 -7.44 -0.82
N ILE A 173 -29.64 -7.91 -1.64
CA ILE A 173 -28.22 -7.58 -1.51
C ILE A 173 -27.97 -6.13 -1.94
N ARG A 174 -28.60 -5.66 -3.01
CA ARG A 174 -28.51 -4.25 -3.45
C ARG A 174 -28.94 -3.30 -2.33
N VAL A 175 -30.06 -3.59 -1.66
CA VAL A 175 -30.56 -2.83 -0.50
C VAL A 175 -29.57 -2.90 0.65
N LYS A 176 -29.11 -4.10 1.04
CA LYS A 176 -28.13 -4.28 2.12
C LYS A 176 -26.87 -3.45 1.87
N LYS A 177 -26.31 -3.51 0.67
CA LYS A 177 -25.09 -2.76 0.30
C LYS A 177 -25.33 -1.25 0.28
N ALA A 178 -26.49 -0.78 -0.16
CA ALA A 178 -26.85 0.64 -0.10
C ALA A 178 -27.00 1.14 1.35
N LYS A 179 -27.58 0.34 2.25
CA LYS A 179 -27.65 0.64 3.69
C LYS A 179 -26.27 0.67 4.33
N GLN A 180 -25.39 -0.26 3.98
CA GLN A 180 -23.99 -0.24 4.43
C GLN A 180 -23.28 1.03 3.96
N ALA A 181 -23.38 1.38 2.68
CA ALA A 181 -22.82 2.63 2.16
C ALA A 181 -23.35 3.87 2.90
N TYR A 182 -24.66 3.90 3.18
CA TYR A 182 -25.27 4.97 3.95
C TYR A 182 -24.64 5.10 5.34
N ASN A 183 -24.52 3.99 6.07
CA ASN A 183 -23.98 3.98 7.42
C ASN A 183 -22.52 4.44 7.44
N GLU A 184 -21.69 3.94 6.53
CA GLU A 184 -20.27 4.30 6.42
C GLU A 184 -20.08 5.79 6.12
N PHE A 185 -20.87 6.38 5.21
CA PHE A 185 -20.81 7.83 4.97
C PHE A 185 -21.35 8.66 6.13
N SER A 186 -22.34 8.15 6.87
CA SER A 186 -22.84 8.82 8.08
C SER A 186 -21.76 8.84 9.15
N GLU A 187 -21.15 7.69 9.43
CA GLU A 187 -20.09 7.54 10.41
C GLU A 187 -18.85 8.37 10.02
N ALA A 188 -18.52 8.45 8.73
CA ALA A 188 -17.46 9.33 8.25
C ALA A 188 -17.73 10.81 8.57
N LEU A 189 -18.98 11.26 8.47
CA LEU A 189 -19.36 12.63 8.83
C LEU A 189 -19.25 12.85 10.33
N ASP A 190 -19.71 11.89 11.13
CA ASP A 190 -19.60 11.95 12.60
C ASP A 190 -18.13 12.05 13.03
N VAL A 191 -17.26 11.20 12.48
CA VAL A 191 -15.81 11.26 12.72
C VAL A 191 -15.23 12.62 12.31
N LEU A 192 -15.59 13.13 11.14
CA LEU A 192 -15.10 14.45 10.68
C LEU A 192 -15.64 15.59 11.54
N ASP A 193 -16.83 15.44 12.12
CA ASP A 193 -17.44 16.42 13.01
C ASP A 193 -16.87 16.38 14.44
N ASP A 194 -16.27 15.27 14.86
CA ASP A 194 -15.57 15.19 16.15
C ASP A 194 -14.14 15.75 16.11
N LEU A 195 -13.62 16.06 14.92
CA LEU A 195 -12.28 16.63 14.78
C LEU A 195 -12.16 18.05 15.36
N SER A 196 -10.95 18.38 15.80
CA SER A 196 -10.64 19.67 16.42
C SER A 196 -10.91 20.86 15.49
N ARG A 197 -11.22 22.03 16.08
CA ARG A 197 -11.54 23.25 15.33
C ARG A 197 -10.43 23.67 14.37
N SER A 198 -9.16 23.44 14.71
CA SER A 198 -8.02 23.74 13.84
C SER A 198 -8.05 22.89 12.57
N ILE A 199 -8.38 21.60 12.67
CA ILE A 199 -8.49 20.70 11.52
C ILE A 199 -9.70 21.07 10.65
N LYS A 200 -10.85 21.40 11.26
CA LYS A 200 -12.06 21.80 10.51
C LYS A 200 -11.88 23.05 9.65
N GLN A 201 -10.90 23.90 9.96
CA GLN A 201 -10.59 25.09 9.16
C GLN A 201 -9.76 24.77 7.91
N THR A 202 -9.14 23.59 7.85
CA THR A 202 -8.27 23.20 6.73
C THR A 202 -9.06 22.93 5.45
N ARG A 203 -8.39 23.10 4.30
CA ARG A 203 -8.94 22.74 2.99
C ARG A 203 -9.21 21.24 2.85
N TYR A 204 -8.39 20.40 3.50
CA TYR A 204 -8.50 18.95 3.45
C TYR A 204 -9.77 18.47 4.13
N TRP A 205 -10.05 18.97 5.34
CA TRP A 205 -11.32 18.68 6.02
C TRP A 205 -12.52 19.08 5.15
N LYS A 206 -12.54 20.29 4.59
CA LYS A 206 -13.66 20.77 3.74
C LYS A 206 -13.87 19.86 2.53
N HIS A 207 -12.79 19.43 1.89
CA HIS A 207 -12.86 18.50 0.77
C HIS A 207 -13.49 17.17 1.18
N TRP A 208 -12.96 16.53 2.22
CA TRP A 208 -13.41 15.21 2.66
C TRP A 208 -14.81 15.21 3.27
N TYR A 209 -15.16 16.26 4.00
CA TYR A 209 -16.53 16.47 4.48
C TYR A 209 -17.51 16.60 3.31
N GLY A 210 -17.15 17.37 2.28
CA GLY A 210 -17.93 17.47 1.05
C GLY A 210 -18.08 16.13 0.32
N GLU A 211 -17.02 15.33 0.25
CA GLU A 211 -17.07 14.00 -0.36
C GLU A 211 -17.95 13.02 0.43
N ALA A 212 -17.88 13.03 1.76
CA ALA A 212 -18.76 12.22 2.62
C ALA A 212 -20.24 12.64 2.46
N GLN A 213 -20.53 13.95 2.43
CA GLN A 213 -21.90 14.45 2.18
C GLN A 213 -22.45 14.04 0.81
N LYS A 214 -21.63 14.14 -0.25
CA LYS A 214 -22.00 13.67 -1.60
C LYS A 214 -22.25 12.16 -1.61
N GLY A 215 -21.40 11.38 -0.93
CA GLY A 215 -21.55 9.94 -0.75
C GLY A 215 -22.86 9.59 -0.07
N LEU A 216 -23.16 10.22 1.07
CA LEU A 216 -24.41 10.02 1.81
C LEU A 216 -25.65 10.38 0.98
N SER A 217 -25.62 11.51 0.26
CA SER A 217 -26.70 11.90 -0.66
C SER A 217 -26.91 10.85 -1.76
N SER A 218 -25.83 10.30 -2.30
CA SER A 218 -25.88 9.27 -3.33
C SER A 218 -26.42 7.94 -2.79
N ALA A 219 -26.05 7.56 -1.57
CA ALA A 219 -26.58 6.38 -0.89
C ALA A 219 -28.08 6.53 -0.59
N LYS A 220 -28.53 7.70 -0.11
CA LYS A 220 -29.96 8.02 0.07
C LYS A 220 -30.76 7.90 -1.22
N LYS A 221 -30.26 8.50 -2.31
CA LYS A 221 -30.89 8.38 -3.65
C LYS A 221 -30.95 6.93 -4.11
N ARG A 222 -29.91 6.14 -3.83
CA ARG A 222 -29.87 4.73 -4.19
C ARG A 222 -30.90 3.91 -3.41
N LEU A 223 -31.05 4.15 -2.12
CA LEU A 223 -32.07 3.50 -1.28
C LEU A 223 -33.48 3.83 -1.78
N ALA A 224 -33.77 5.10 -2.04
CA ALA A 224 -35.05 5.53 -2.60
C ALA A 224 -35.35 4.87 -3.95
N ALA A 225 -34.34 4.74 -4.83
CA ALA A 225 -34.49 4.03 -6.11
C ALA A 225 -34.68 2.51 -5.96
N LEU A 226 -34.38 1.95 -4.80
CA LEU A 226 -34.63 0.55 -4.45
C LEU A 226 -35.94 0.37 -3.65
N GLY A 227 -36.68 1.45 -3.36
CA GLY A 227 -37.93 1.39 -2.60
C GLY A 227 -37.75 1.43 -1.08
N GLU A 228 -36.62 1.96 -0.60
CA GLU A 228 -36.29 2.14 0.83
C GLU A 228 -36.18 3.62 1.22
#